data_AF-A0A1G8C4T7-F1
#
_entry.id   AF-A0A1G8C4T7-F1
#
_cell.length_a   1.000
_cell.length_b   1.000
_cell.length_c   1.000
_cell.angle_alpha   90.00
_cell.angle_beta   90.00
_cell.angle_gamma   90.00
#
_symmetry.space_group_name_H-M   'P 1'
#
loop_
_entity.id
_entity.type
_entity.pdbx_description
1 polymer ?
#
loop_
_entity_poly.entity_id
_entity_poly.type
_entity_poly.pdbx_seq_one_letter_code
_entity_poly.pdbx_strand_id
1 'polypeptide(L)'
;MPKPSTVRWGVTILWIGLALTVAVAVVGAAAAGVAVDPAFTFLVLGIAGIVCLLQAGLLLAAGNGYGWARVVLTVVTVLGVAPGLLSGEGLNLGSVVAVVAVVLLCVPSSNAWYADQARLRAQERARPA
;
A
#
# COMPACT_ATOMS: atom_id res chain seq x y z
N MET A 1 13.41 7.66 17.88
CA MET A 1 14.47 7.52 16.85
C MET A 1 14.04 8.17 15.53
N PRO A 2 14.96 8.75 14.72
CA PRO A 2 14.62 9.25 13.39
C PRO A 2 14.12 8.12 12.48
N LYS A 3 13.18 8.42 11.58
CA LYS A 3 12.62 7.42 10.66
C LYS A 3 13.72 6.87 9.73
N PRO A 4 13.98 5.55 9.70
CA PRO A 4 15.04 4.98 8.88
C PRO A 4 14.75 5.18 7.40
N SER A 5 15.82 5.34 6.60
CA SER A 5 15.73 5.57 5.15
C SER A 5 15.00 4.44 4.43
N THR A 6 15.14 3.19 4.90
CA THR A 6 14.44 2.01 4.37
C THR A 6 12.92 2.13 4.44
N VAL A 7 12.37 2.57 5.59
CA VAL A 7 10.93 2.80 5.73
C VAL A 7 10.48 3.98 4.87
N ARG A 8 11.28 5.05 4.82
CA ARG A 8 10.98 6.20 3.97
C ARG A 8 10.86 5.79 2.50
N TRP A 9 11.88 5.11 1.97
CA TRP A 9 11.89 4.64 0.59
C TRP A 9 10.81 3.60 0.31
N GLY A 10 10.61 2.61 1.18
CA GLY A 10 9.55 1.61 1.01
C GLY A 10 8.16 2.24 0.92
N VAL A 11 7.84 3.18 1.81
CA VAL A 11 6.56 3.91 1.77
C VAL A 11 6.46 4.80 0.53
N THR A 12 7.52 5.51 0.15
CA THR A 12 7.53 6.38 -1.04
C THR A 12 7.30 5.58 -2.32
N ILE A 13 7.95 4.42 -2.49
CA ILE A 13 7.76 3.56 -3.66
C ILE A 13 6.31 3.07 -3.75
N LEU A 14 5.71 2.68 -2.63
CA LEU A 14 4.31 2.26 -2.61
C LEU A 14 3.33 3.39 -2.95
N TRP A 15 3.63 4.63 -2.53
CA TRP A 15 2.86 5.81 -2.94
C TRP A 15 2.98 6.08 -4.44
N ILE A 16 4.17 5.98 -5.00
CA ILE A 16 4.39 6.12 -6.44
C ILE A 16 3.61 5.03 -7.18
N GLY A 17 3.67 3.78 -6.71
CA GLY A 17 2.89 2.68 -7.27
C GLY A 17 1.38 2.94 -7.24
N LEU A 18 0.85 3.40 -6.11
CA LEU A 18 -0.57 3.75 -5.99
C LEU A 18 -0.95 4.89 -6.96
N ALA A 19 -0.15 5.95 -7.03
CA ALA A 19 -0.39 7.07 -7.92
C ALA A 19 -0.37 6.65 -9.40
N LEU A 20 0.56 5.78 -9.79
CA LEU A 20 0.64 5.22 -11.14
C LEU A 20 -0.57 4.36 -11.47
N THR A 21 -1.01 3.49 -10.56
CA THR A 21 -2.21 2.68 -10.73
C THR A 21 -3.44 3.57 -10.96
N VAL A 22 -3.60 4.63 -10.16
CA VAL A 22 -4.69 5.60 -10.33
C VAL A 22 -4.58 6.32 -11.67
N ALA A 23 -3.39 6.78 -12.05
CA ALA A 23 -3.17 7.48 -13.32
C ALA A 23 -3.52 6.58 -14.52
N VAL A 24 -3.07 5.33 -14.52
CA VAL A 24 -3.39 4.35 -15.57
C VAL A 24 -4.89 4.05 -15.61
N ALA A 25 -5.54 3.90 -14.46
CA ALA A 25 -6.99 3.67 -14.39
C ALA A 25 -7.78 4.85 -14.97
N VAL A 26 -7.39 6.09 -14.64
CA VAL A 26 -8.05 7.31 -15.15
C VAL A 26 -7.85 7.47 -16.66
N VAL A 27 -6.62 7.29 -17.15
CA VAL A 27 -6.31 7.38 -18.58
C VAL A 27 -7.00 6.27 -19.36
N GLY A 28 -6.99 5.04 -18.83
CA GLY A 28 -7.68 3.89 -19.42
C GLY A 28 -9.19 4.10 -19.50
N ALA A 29 -9.82 4.62 -18.45
CA ALA A 29 -11.24 4.94 -18.44
C ALA A 29 -11.59 6.05 -19.46
N ALA A 30 -10.76 7.10 -19.56
CA ALA A 30 -10.96 8.18 -20.52
C ALA A 30 -10.79 7.71 -21.98
N ALA A 31 -9.80 6.86 -22.24
CA ALA A 31 -9.52 6.34 -23.58
C ALA A 31 -10.56 5.32 -24.05
N ALA A 32 -11.14 4.55 -23.13
CA ALA A 32 -12.03 3.46 -23.48
C ALA A 32 -13.43 3.93 -23.93
N GLY A 33 -13.79 5.20 -23.74
CA GLY A 33 -15.03 5.80 -24.28
C GLY A 33 -16.29 4.99 -23.95
N VAL A 34 -16.27 4.26 -22.84
CA VAL A 34 -17.11 3.07 -22.70
C VAL A 34 -18.56 3.48 -22.46
N ALA A 35 -19.43 3.14 -23.39
CA ALA A 35 -20.87 3.14 -23.19
C ALA A 35 -21.27 1.95 -22.31
N VAL A 36 -20.90 1.99 -21.03
CA VAL A 36 -21.46 1.07 -20.02
C VAL A 36 -22.65 1.78 -19.38
N ASP A 37 -23.61 1.00 -18.90
CA ASP A 37 -24.65 1.51 -18.02
C ASP A 37 -24.02 2.44 -16.95
N PRO A 38 -24.44 3.72 -16.88
CA PRO A 38 -23.87 4.67 -15.93
C PRO A 38 -23.93 4.14 -14.50
N ALA A 39 -24.98 3.40 -14.12
CA ALA A 39 -25.10 2.84 -12.77
C ALA A 39 -23.98 1.83 -12.47
N PHE A 40 -23.66 0.95 -13.42
CA PHE A 40 -22.56 0.00 -13.28
C PHE A 40 -21.20 0.70 -13.24
N THR A 41 -21.01 1.74 -14.06
CA THR A 41 -19.77 2.54 -14.06
C THR A 41 -19.53 3.23 -12.73
N PHE A 42 -20.55 3.87 -12.16
CA PHE A 42 -20.45 4.51 -10.84
C PHE A 42 -20.16 3.50 -9.73
N LEU A 43 -20.76 2.30 -9.79
CA LEU A 43 -20.47 1.24 -8.83
C LEU A 43 -19.00 0.82 -8.88
N VAL A 44 -18.47 0.53 -10.07
CA VAL A 44 -17.08 0.08 -10.25
C VAL A 44 -16.10 1.18 -9.85
N LEU A 45 -16.31 2.42 -10.29
CA LEU A 45 -15.47 3.55 -9.90
C LEU A 45 -15.56 3.85 -8.40
N GLY A 46 -16.73 3.70 -7.80
CA GLY A 46 -16.94 3.85 -6.36
C GLY A 46 -16.15 2.82 -5.57
N ILE A 47 -16.24 1.54 -5.94
CA ILE A 47 -15.46 0.45 -5.31
C ILE A 47 -13.95 0.69 -5.48
N ALA A 48 -13.51 1.04 -6.70
CA ALA A 48 -12.10 1.34 -6.97
C ALA A 48 -11.59 2.51 -6.12
N GLY A 49 -12.40 3.57 -5.98
CA GLY A 49 -12.11 4.72 -5.12
C GLY A 49 -11.97 4.33 -3.66
N ILE A 50 -12.89 3.51 -3.13
CA ILE A 50 -12.83 3.00 -1.75
C ILE A 50 -11.55 2.20 -1.52
N VAL A 51 -11.22 1.28 -2.43
CA VAL A 51 -9.99 0.47 -2.33
C VAL A 51 -8.75 1.37 -2.34
N CYS A 52 -8.71 2.39 -3.19
CA CYS A 52 -7.62 3.35 -3.25
C CYS A 52 -7.47 4.13 -1.94
N LEU A 53 -8.58 4.57 -1.34
CA LEU A 53 -8.59 5.27 -0.05
C LEU A 53 -8.12 4.36 1.10
N LEU A 54 -8.57 3.10 1.12
CA LEU A 54 -8.11 2.10 2.08
C LEU A 54 -6.59 1.89 1.97
N GLN A 55 -6.08 1.76 0.75
CA GLN A 55 -4.65 1.58 0.52
C GLN A 55 -3.84 2.82 0.93
N ALA A 56 -4.32 4.02 0.62
CA ALA A 56 -3.73 5.27 1.11
C ALA A 56 -3.69 5.33 2.64
N GLY A 57 -4.78 4.95 3.32
CA GLY A 57 -4.85 4.86 4.78
C GLY A 57 -3.82 3.89 5.37
N LEU A 58 -3.64 2.72 4.75
CA LEU A 58 -2.61 1.75 5.15
C LEU A 58 -1.19 2.32 4.97
N LEU A 59 -0.92 3.05 3.88
CA LEU A 59 0.38 3.69 3.65
C LEU A 59 0.68 4.80 4.66
N LEU A 60 -0.32 5.60 5.03
CA LEU A 60 -0.20 6.60 6.09
C LEU A 60 0.07 5.93 7.44
N ALA A 61 -0.68 4.88 7.79
CA ALA A 61 -0.48 4.13 9.02
C ALA A 61 0.91 3.47 9.07
N ALA A 62 1.34 2.81 7.99
CA ALA A 62 2.69 2.27 7.90
C ALA A 62 3.75 3.38 8.01
N GLY A 63 3.52 4.52 7.36
CA GLY A 63 4.38 5.68 7.42
C GLY A 63 4.53 6.31 8.81
N ASN A 64 3.49 6.21 9.63
CA ASN A 64 3.44 6.72 11.00
C ASN A 64 3.97 5.73 12.05
N GLY A 65 4.37 4.51 11.67
CA GLY A 65 4.95 3.56 12.63
C GLY A 65 3.96 2.55 13.18
N TYR A 66 2.79 2.37 12.56
CA TYR A 66 1.89 1.27 12.91
C TYR A 66 2.39 -0.05 12.32
N GLY A 67 2.89 -0.95 13.18
CA GLY A 67 3.44 -2.24 12.76
C GLY A 67 2.41 -3.15 12.05
N TRP A 68 1.15 -3.14 12.50
CA TRP A 68 0.07 -3.91 11.89
C TRP A 68 -0.18 -3.53 10.43
N ALA A 69 -0.03 -2.24 10.07
CA ALA A 69 -0.30 -1.75 8.72
C ALA A 69 0.68 -2.36 7.70
N ARG A 70 1.91 -2.65 8.12
CA ARG A 70 2.89 -3.33 7.26
C ARG A 70 2.47 -4.76 6.95
N VAL A 71 1.96 -5.48 7.95
CA VAL A 71 1.50 -6.86 7.78
C VAL A 71 0.35 -6.90 6.79
N VAL A 72 -0.62 -5.98 6.94
CA VAL A 72 -1.73 -5.84 5.99
C VAL A 72 -1.22 -5.50 4.58
N LEU A 73 -0.29 -4.56 4.44
CA LEU A 73 0.31 -4.24 3.14
C LEU A 73 1.01 -5.46 2.51
N THR A 74 1.75 -6.25 3.29
CA THR A 74 2.37 -7.49 2.80
C THR A 74 1.32 -8.46 2.28
N VAL A 75 0.24 -8.69 3.04
CA VAL A 75 -0.84 -9.59 2.62
C VAL A 75 -1.53 -9.07 1.36
N VAL A 76 -1.83 -7.77 1.29
CA VAL A 76 -2.44 -7.15 0.10
C VAL A 76 -1.53 -7.26 -1.11
N THR A 77 -0.22 -7.05 -0.95
CA THR A 77 0.74 -7.22 -2.05
C THR A 77 0.80 -8.68 -2.51
N VAL A 78 0.82 -9.65 -1.61
CA VAL A 78 0.77 -11.07 -1.97
C VAL A 78 -0.52 -11.41 -2.73
N LEU A 79 -1.67 -10.94 -2.24
CA LEU A 79 -2.96 -11.14 -2.90
C LEU A 79 -3.04 -10.44 -4.27
N GLY A 80 -2.35 -9.32 -4.45
CA GLY A 80 -2.27 -8.64 -5.74
C GLY A 80 -1.37 -9.33 -6.76
N VAL A 81 -0.32 -10.03 -6.30
CA VAL A 81 0.64 -10.72 -7.18
C VAL A 81 0.23 -12.16 -7.47
N ALA A 82 -0.39 -12.84 -6.51
CA ALA A 82 -0.74 -14.26 -6.63
C ALA A 82 -1.60 -14.60 -7.87
N PRO A 83 -2.63 -13.82 -8.26
CA PRO A 83 -3.43 -14.12 -9.45
C PRO A 83 -2.60 -14.17 -10.74
N GLY A 84 -1.65 -13.24 -10.92
CA GLY A 84 -0.78 -13.22 -12.11
C GLY A 84 0.21 -14.39 -12.15
N LEU A 85 0.63 -14.88 -10.99
CA LEU A 85 1.43 -16.10 -10.90
C LEU A 85 0.60 -17.35 -11.21
N LEU A 86 -0.64 -17.41 -10.72
CA LEU A 86 -1.54 -18.54 -10.93
C LEU A 86 -2.09 -18.63 -12.36
N SER A 87 -2.22 -17.50 -13.06
CA SER A 87 -2.64 -17.44 -14.47
C SER A 87 -1.52 -17.75 -15.47
N GLY A 88 -0.27 -17.89 -15.02
CA GLY A 88 0.89 -18.14 -15.87
C GLY A 88 1.45 -16.90 -16.57
N GLU A 89 0.92 -15.70 -16.28
CA GLU A 89 1.43 -14.43 -16.83
C GLU A 89 2.78 -14.01 -16.22
N GLY A 90 3.18 -14.62 -15.10
CA GLY A 90 4.46 -14.36 -14.45
C GLY A 90 4.50 -13.06 -13.65
N LEU A 91 5.71 -12.66 -13.22
CA LEU A 91 5.91 -11.41 -12.49
C LEU A 91 6.09 -10.25 -13.46
N ASN A 92 5.19 -9.26 -13.40
CA ASN A 92 5.37 -8.00 -14.11
C ASN A 92 6.24 -7.02 -13.30
N LEU A 93 6.80 -5.99 -13.96
CA LEU A 93 7.69 -5.03 -13.29
C LEU A 93 7.03 -4.35 -12.07
N GLY A 94 5.74 -4.03 -12.16
CA GLY A 94 4.98 -3.43 -11.06
C GLY A 94 4.92 -4.33 -9.82
N SER A 95 4.69 -5.63 -10.00
CA SER A 95 4.67 -6.63 -8.93
C SER A 95 6.04 -6.76 -8.26
N VAL A 96 7.13 -6.76 -9.04
CA VAL A 96 8.50 -6.80 -8.50
C VAL A 96 8.78 -5.56 -7.65
N VAL A 97 8.45 -4.37 -8.16
CA VAL A 97 8.65 -3.10 -7.43
C VAL A 97 7.83 -3.07 -6.13
N ALA A 98 6.58 -3.56 -6.16
CA ALA A 98 5.73 -3.64 -4.98
C ALA A 98 6.31 -4.62 -3.92
N VAL A 99 6.79 -5.79 -4.35
CA VAL A 99 7.43 -6.77 -3.46
C VAL A 99 8.69 -6.17 -2.82
N VAL A 100 9.57 -5.53 -3.60
CA VAL A 100 10.77 -4.87 -3.06
C VAL A 100 10.39 -3.80 -2.04
N ALA A 101 9.38 -2.99 -2.31
CA ALA A 101 8.94 -1.96 -1.39
C ALA A 101 8.41 -2.52 -0.07
N VAL A 102 7.67 -3.63 -0.10
CA VAL A 102 7.23 -4.36 1.09
C VAL A 102 8.41 -4.97 1.85
N VAL A 103 9.38 -5.57 1.15
CA VAL A 103 10.58 -6.12 1.77
C VAL A 103 11.37 -5.03 2.51
N LEU A 104 11.48 -3.83 1.94
CA LEU A 104 12.10 -2.66 2.60
C LEU A 104 11.36 -2.22 3.88
N LEU A 105 10.06 -2.47 3.98
CA LEU A 105 9.34 -2.27 5.23
C LEU A 105 9.68 -3.34 6.26
N CYS A 106 10.15 -4.52 5.84
CA CYS A 106 10.41 -5.70 6.67
C CYS A 106 11.88 -5.98 7.02
N VAL A 107 12.82 -5.20 6.50
CA VAL A 107 14.23 -5.28 6.87
C VAL A 107 14.47 -5.00 8.37
N PRO A 108 15.56 -5.52 8.97
CA PRO A 108 15.82 -5.41 10.40
C PRO A 108 15.81 -3.98 10.94
N SER A 109 16.37 -3.01 10.19
CA SER A 109 16.38 -1.60 10.58
C SER A 109 14.97 -1.01 10.67
N SER A 110 14.08 -1.41 9.76
CA SER A 110 12.66 -1.05 9.80
C SER A 110 11.99 -1.68 11.03
N ASN A 111 12.21 -2.97 11.29
CA ASN A 111 11.64 -3.67 12.44
C ASN A 111 12.00 -3.02 13.78
N ALA A 112 13.27 -2.65 13.98
CA ALA A 112 13.72 -1.94 15.18
C ALA A 112 12.97 -0.62 15.38
N TRP A 113 12.76 0.14 14.31
CA TRP A 113 12.00 1.41 14.37
C TRP A 113 10.53 1.21 14.74
N TYR A 114 9.85 0.23 14.13
CA TYR A 114 8.44 -0.06 14.47
C TYR A 114 8.28 -0.56 15.92
N ALA A 115 9.25 -1.32 16.43
CA ALA A 115 9.26 -1.75 17.83
C ALA A 115 9.44 -0.56 18.80
N ASP A 116 10.32 0.39 18.47
CA ASP A 116 10.50 1.63 19.24
C ASP A 116 9.22 2.47 19.26
N GLN A 117 8.56 2.66 18.10
CA GLN A 117 7.29 3.37 18.01
C GLN A 117 6.16 2.72 18.81
N ALA A 118 6.10 1.38 18.84
CA ALA A 118 5.13 0.67 19.65
C ALA A 118 5.35 0.93 21.15
N ARG A 119 6.60 1.01 21.61
CA ARG A 119 6.96 1.31 23.01
C ARG A 119 6.59 2.74 23.40
N LEU A 120 6.91 3.73 22.55
CA LEU A 120 6.60 5.14 22.82
C LEU A 120 5.10 5.35 23.01
N ARG A 121 4.26 4.76 22.15
CA ARG A 121 2.80 4.85 22.28
C ARG A 121 2.26 4.14 23.51
N ALA A 122 2.88 3.03 23.92
CA ALA A 122 2.52 2.36 25.15
C ALA A 122 2.81 3.25 26.38
N GLN A 123 3.92 3.99 26.35
CA GLN A 123 4.27 4.96 27.39
C GLN A 123 3.31 6.17 27.41
N GLU A 124 2.94 6.71 26.24
CA GLU A 124 1.96 7.79 26.15
C GLU A 124 0.60 7.40 26.74
N ARG A 125 0.14 6.18 26.46
CA ARG A 125 -1.11 5.65 27.03
C ARG A 125 -1.06 5.41 28.53
N ALA A 126 0.14 5.15 29.07
CA ALA A 126 0.35 4.90 30.49
C ALA A 126 0.56 6.18 31.31
N ARG A 127 0.70 7.35 30.66
CA ARG A 127 0.87 8.62 31.35
C ARG A 127 -0.49 9.09 31.90
N PRO A 128 -0.68 9.16 33.23
CA PRO A 128 -1.90 9.72 33.79
C PRO A 128 -2.00 11.19 33.37
N ALA A 129 -3.21 11.59 32.97
CA ALA A 129 -3.55 12.96 32.57
C ALA A 129 -3.32 13.96 33.71
#